data_AF-A0A936ME49-F1
#
_entry.id   AF-A0A936ME49-F1
#
_cell.length_a   1.000
_cell.length_b   1.000
_cell.length_c   1.000
_cell.angle_alpha   90.00
_cell.angle_beta   90.00
_cell.angle_gamma   90.00
#
_symmetry.space_group_name_H-M   'P 1'
#
loop_
_entity.id
_entity.type
_entity.pdbx_description
1 polymer ?
#
loop_
_entity_poly.entity_id
_entity_poly.type
_entity_poly.pdbx_seq_one_letter_code
_entity_poly.pdbx_strand_id
1 'polypeptide(L)' 'MSKSRSKVVEESKKKALKAGAVAAGSVVLAAAGMPVLATVAAVPAAVFGWQWWKHRAENGIRF' A
#
# COMPACT_ATOMS: atom_id res chain seq x y z
N MET A 1 23.99 -4.87 5.14
CA MET A 1 23.83 -6.01 4.21
C MET A 1 22.77 -5.64 3.17
N SER A 2 23.17 -5.46 1.91
CA SER A 2 22.20 -5.25 0.81
C SER A 2 21.39 -6.52 0.62
N LYS A 3 20.05 -6.42 0.74
CA LYS A 3 19.15 -7.54 0.39
C LYS A 3 19.36 -7.87 -1.09
N SER A 4 19.27 -9.15 -1.47
CA SER A 4 19.30 -9.52 -2.89
C SER A 4 18.10 -8.88 -3.62
N ARG A 5 18.28 -8.49 -4.88
CA ARG A 5 17.22 -7.86 -5.71
C ARG A 5 15.89 -8.59 -5.63
N SER A 6 15.91 -9.92 -5.65
CA SER A 6 14.71 -10.76 -5.54
C SER A 6 13.96 -10.55 -4.23
N LYS A 7 14.67 -10.45 -3.10
CA LYS A 7 14.06 -10.18 -1.78
C LYS A 7 13.42 -8.79 -1.72
N VAL A 8 14.07 -7.79 -2.34
CA VAL A 8 13.55 -6.41 -2.39
C VAL A 8 12.28 -6.31 -3.22
N VAL A 9 12.21 -7.04 -4.34
CA VAL A 9 11.01 -7.13 -5.18
C VAL A 9 9.89 -7.88 -4.46
N GLU A 10 10.19 -8.99 -3.78
CA GLU A 10 9.20 -9.73 -3.00
C GLU A 10 8.61 -8.86 -1.86
N GLU A 11 9.46 -8.11 -1.16
CA GLU A 11 9.03 -7.16 -0.14
C GLU A 11 8.17 -6.03 -0.72
N SER A 12 8.52 -5.54 -1.92
CA SER A 12 7.72 -4.56 -2.64
C SER A 12 6.33 -5.13 -3.00
N LYS A 13 6.23 -6.39 -3.42
CA LYS A 13 4.95 -7.07 -3.69
C LYS A 13 4.10 -7.20 -2.43
N LYS A 14 4.69 -7.56 -1.29
CA LYS A 14 3.98 -7.65 0.00
C LYS A 14 3.45 -6.28 0.44
N LYS A 15 4.24 -5.22 0.28
CA LYS A 15 3.80 -3.84 0.53
C LYS A 15 2.67 -3.42 -0.42
N ALA A 16 2.76 -3.79 -1.71
CA ALA A 16 1.72 -3.53 -2.70
C ALA A 16 0.40 -4.21 -2.33
N LEU A 17 0.43 -5.48 -1.93
CA LEU A 17 -0.74 -6.24 -1.50
C LEU A 17 -1.41 -5.61 -0.29
N LYS A 18 -0.63 -5.19 0.71
CA LYS A 18 -1.16 -4.49 1.90
C LYS A 18 -1.80 -3.16 1.53
N ALA A 19 -1.10 -2.33 0.75
CA ALA A 19 -1.62 -1.04 0.30
C ALA A 19 -2.91 -1.22 -0.52
N GLY A 20 -2.92 -2.17 -1.45
CA GLY A 20 -4.07 -2.47 -2.30
C GLY A 20 -5.27 -3.00 -1.51
N ALA A 21 -5.06 -3.92 -0.56
CA ALA A 21 -6.14 -4.47 0.26
C ALA A 21 -6.81 -3.39 1.12
N VAL A 22 -6.02 -2.53 1.77
CA VAL A 22 -6.57 -1.47 2.63
C VAL A 22 -7.26 -0.38 1.79
N ALA A 23 -6.70 -0.03 0.63
CA ALA A 23 -7.35 0.89 -0.30
C ALA A 23 -8.68 0.33 -0.82
N ALA A 24 -8.72 -0.95 -1.23
CA ALA A 24 -9.95 -1.60 -1.67
C ALA A 24 -11.00 -1.63 -0.56
N GLY A 25 -10.62 -1.96 0.68
CA GLY A 25 -11.50 -1.92 1.84
C GLY A 25 -12.10 -0.53 2.08
N SER A 26 -11.28 0.53 1.95
CA SER A 26 -11.75 1.92 2.05
C SER A 26 -12.80 2.26 0.97
N VAL A 27 -12.59 1.82 -0.27
CA VAL A 27 -13.53 2.04 -1.37
C VAL A 27 -14.84 1.27 -1.15
N VAL A 28 -14.77 0.03 -0.66
CA VAL A 28 -15.94 -0.77 -0.32
C VAL A 28 -16.76 -0.09 0.79
N LEU A 29 -16.12 0.43 1.83
CA LEU A 29 -16.80 1.17 2.90
C LEU A 29 -17.50 2.43 2.36
N ALA A 30 -16.86 3.15 1.44
CA ALA A 30 -17.47 4.31 0.79
C ALA A 30 -18.69 3.91 -0.04
N ALA A 31 -18.57 2.85 -0.85
CA ALA A 31 -19.66 2.34 -1.69
C ALA A 31 -20.83 1.79 -0.87
N ALA A 32 -20.57 1.24 0.33
CA ALA A 32 -21.58 0.78 1.26
C ALA A 32 -22.29 1.91 2.04
N GLY A 33 -21.99 3.19 1.73
CA GLY A 33 -22.63 4.33 2.39
C GLY A 33 -22.11 4.59 3.81
N MET A 34 -20.88 4.16 4.13
CA MET A 34 -20.23 4.38 5.42
C MET A 34 -19.09 5.41 5.31
N PRO A 35 -19.38 6.70 5.02
CA PRO A 35 -18.35 7.70 4.67
C PRO A 35 -17.38 7.98 5.81
N VAL A 36 -17.84 7.94 7.07
CA VAL A 36 -16.96 8.15 8.24
C VAL A 36 -15.94 7.01 8.34
N LEU A 37 -16.38 5.75 8.26
CA LEU A 37 -15.49 4.59 8.29
C LEU A 37 -14.55 4.56 7.08
N ALA A 38 -15.05 4.93 5.89
CA ALA A 38 -14.22 5.07 4.71
C ALA A 38 -13.12 6.11 4.89
N THR A 39 -13.42 7.27 5.49
CA THR A 39 -12.44 8.33 5.75
C THR A 39 -11.38 7.85 6.76
N VAL A 40 -11.80 7.17 7.82
CA VAL A 40 -10.88 6.57 8.80
C VAL A 40 -9.99 5.52 8.14
N ALA A 41 -10.54 4.67 7.27
CA ALA A 41 -9.81 3.64 6.53
C ALA A 41 -8.89 4.21 5.43
N ALA A 42 -9.19 5.41 4.92
CA ALA A 42 -8.34 6.09 3.94
C ALA A 42 -6.98 6.51 4.53
N VAL A 43 -6.92 6.79 5.84
CA VAL A 43 -5.66 7.17 6.53
C VAL A 43 -4.61 6.05 6.43
N PRO A 44 -4.85 4.81 6.89
CA PRO A 44 -3.89 3.71 6.73
C PRO A 44 -3.69 3.34 5.25
N ALA A 45 -4.68 3.50 4.37
CA ALA A 45 -4.51 3.29 2.93
C ALA A 45 -3.43 4.23 2.36
N ALA A 46 -3.48 5.52 2.72
CA ALA A 46 -2.50 6.52 2.32
C ALA A 46 -1.11 6.21 2.89
N VAL A 47 -1.02 5.83 4.17
CA VAL A 47 0.26 5.48 4.81
C VAL A 47 0.92 4.28 4.14
N PHE A 48 0.17 3.19 3.90
CA PHE A 48 0.72 2.01 3.25
C PHE A 48 1.04 2.25 1.77
N GLY A 49 0.23 3.03 1.07
CA GLY A 49 0.52 3.49 -0.29
C GLY A 49 1.83 4.27 -0.35
N TRP A 50 2.03 5.23 0.55
CA TRP A 50 3.26 6.00 0.67
C TRP A 50 4.47 5.12 0.99
N GLN A 51 4.36 4.20 1.95
CA GLN A 51 5.44 3.28 2.31
C GLN A 51 5.83 2.35 1.17
N TRP A 52 4.86 1.89 0.38
CA TRP A 52 5.13 1.09 -0.82
C TRP A 52 5.85 1.90 -1.89
N TRP A 53 5.37 3.13 -2.15
CA TRP A 53 5.97 4.02 -3.13
C TRP A 53 7.40 4.40 -2.75
N LYS A 54 7.61 4.81 -1.49
CA LYS A 54 8.94 5.10 -0.93
C LYS A 54 9.88 3.91 -1.05
N HIS A 55 9.40 2.69 -0.74
CA HIS A 55 10.19 1.47 -0.90
C HIS A 55 10.60 1.22 -2.35
N ARG A 56 9.72 1.45 -3.34
CA ARG A 56 10.11 1.34 -4.76
C ARG A 56 11.17 2.37 -5.14
N ALA A 57 11.00 3.62 -4.71
CA ALA A 57 11.89 4.73 -5.02
C ALA A 57 13.31 4.48 -4.48
N GLU A 58 13.43 4.09 -3.21
CA GLU A 58 14.72 3.80 -2.55
C GLU A 58 15.46 2.61 -3.17
N ASN A 59 14.73 1.70 -3.83
CA ASN A 59 15.28 0.47 -4.39
C ASN A 59 15.34 0.46 -5.93
N GLY A 60 15.06 1.59 -6.59
CA GLY A 60 15.11 1.73 -8.06
C GLY A 60 14.13 0.80 -8.80
N ILE A 61 13.03 0.39 -8.16
CA ILE A 61 12.04 -0.48 -8.78
C ILE A 61 11.11 0.39 -9.65
N ARG A 62 11.19 0.23 -10.98
CA ARG A 62 10.28 0.90 -11.93
C ARG A 62 8.82 0.52 -11.67
N PHE A 63 7.90 1.44 -11.98
CA PHE A 63 6.46 1.25 -11.81
C PHE A 63 5.93 0.08 -12.61
#